data_AF-A0A8W8JWM7-F1
#
_entry.id   AF-A0A8W8JWM7-F1
#
_cell.length_a   1.000
_cell.length_b   1.000
_cell.length_c   1.000
_cell.angle_alpha   90.00
_cell.angle_beta   90.00
_cell.angle_gamma   90.00
#
_symmetry.space_group_name_H-M   'P 1'
#
loop_
_entity.id
_entity.type
_entity.pdbx_description
1 polymer ?
#
loop_
_entity_poly.entity_id
_entity_poly.type
_entity_poly.pdbx_seq_one_letter_code
_entity_poly.pdbx_strand_id
1 'polypeptide(L)'
;KLREKEKGDWKLLSLEDKKTLYRASFNSTLEEVRAPSGDWKRCIGDNAILMALMFLGVSVIGFADPQYEPKTVTNEWVDAQTEYLIKRRVQPVDGIASWYDYENNKFKPTWSIFTTKETSKSVKTLSEKE
;
A
#
# COMPACT_ATOMS: atom_id res chain seq x y z
N LYS A 1 -12.76 34.08 -48.53
CA LYS A 1 -11.67 35.06 -48.80
C LYS A 1 -10.34 34.71 -48.09
N LEU A 2 -10.31 34.16 -46.88
CA LEU A 2 -9.05 33.80 -46.19
C LEU A 2 -8.28 32.63 -46.86
N ARG A 3 -8.98 31.57 -47.26
CA ARG A 3 -8.41 30.41 -47.99
C ARG A 3 -7.89 30.74 -49.40
N GLU A 4 -8.39 31.79 -50.02
CA GLU A 4 -7.90 32.28 -51.31
C GLU A 4 -6.58 33.04 -51.13
N LYS A 5 -6.43 33.80 -50.03
CA LYS A 5 -5.17 34.46 -49.66
C LYS A 5 -4.08 33.47 -49.24
N GLU A 6 -4.46 32.32 -48.67
CA GLU A 6 -3.53 31.24 -48.29
C GLU A 6 -2.74 30.67 -49.47
N LYS A 7 -3.31 30.71 -50.69
CA LYS A 7 -2.68 30.23 -51.93
C LYS A 7 -1.58 31.16 -52.46
N GLY A 8 -1.48 32.40 -51.95
CA GLY A 8 -0.50 33.41 -52.38
C GLY A 8 0.75 33.49 -51.49
N ASP A 9 1.48 34.62 -51.53
CA ASP A 9 2.68 34.83 -50.70
C ASP A 9 2.34 35.11 -49.23
N TRP A 10 2.90 34.30 -48.33
CA TRP A 10 2.68 34.38 -46.88
C TRP A 10 3.35 35.59 -46.20
N LYS A 11 4.25 36.30 -46.90
CA LYS A 11 4.83 37.56 -46.42
C LYS A 11 3.82 38.71 -46.40
N LEU A 12 2.79 38.67 -47.24
CA LEU A 12 1.76 39.70 -47.35
C LEU A 12 0.59 39.51 -46.37
N LEU A 13 0.52 38.36 -45.67
CA LEU A 13 -0.51 38.11 -44.66
C LEU A 13 -0.22 38.88 -43.36
N SER A 14 -1.28 39.51 -42.83
CA SER A 14 -1.26 40.13 -41.49
C SER A 14 -1.11 39.06 -40.40
N LEU A 15 -0.68 39.49 -39.21
CA LEU A 15 -0.50 38.59 -38.06
C LEU A 15 -1.85 38.01 -37.61
N GLU A 16 -2.93 38.78 -37.69
CA GLU A 16 -4.29 38.32 -37.41
C GLU A 16 -4.75 37.25 -38.40
N ASP A 17 -4.56 37.47 -39.72
CA ASP A 17 -4.96 36.50 -40.74
C ASP A 17 -4.24 35.15 -40.52
N LYS A 18 -2.96 35.18 -40.11
CA LYS A 18 -2.17 33.98 -39.75
C LYS A 18 -2.72 33.26 -38.53
N LYS A 19 -3.09 33.99 -37.47
CA LYS A 19 -3.72 33.41 -36.27
C LYS A 19 -5.07 32.77 -36.58
N THR A 20 -5.88 33.41 -37.41
CA THR A 20 -7.18 32.88 -37.84
C THR A 20 -7.02 31.65 -38.73
N LEU A 21 -6.04 31.64 -39.65
CA LEU A 21 -5.68 30.45 -40.44
C LEU A 21 -5.24 29.28 -39.55
N TYR A 22 -4.43 29.57 -38.53
CA TYR A 22 -4.00 28.56 -37.56
C TYR A 22 -5.19 27.97 -36.80
N ARG A 23 -6.07 28.81 -36.23
CA ARG A 23 -7.27 28.36 -35.52
C ARG A 23 -8.30 27.66 -36.41
N ALA A 24 -8.38 28.02 -37.69
CA ALA A 24 -9.25 27.36 -38.66
C ALA A 24 -8.72 25.98 -39.10
N SER A 25 -7.42 25.73 -38.95
CA SER A 25 -6.78 24.46 -39.33
C SER A 25 -6.57 23.54 -38.13
N PHE A 26 -6.34 24.11 -36.94
CA PHE A 26 -6.08 23.37 -35.71
C PHE A 26 -6.94 23.91 -34.58
N ASN A 27 -7.60 23.00 -33.86
CA ASN A 27 -8.44 23.35 -32.71
C ASN A 27 -7.60 23.89 -31.52
N SER A 28 -6.42 23.31 -31.29
CA SER A 28 -5.56 23.63 -30.14
C SER A 28 -4.10 23.78 -30.55
N THR A 29 -3.36 24.63 -29.82
CA THR A 29 -1.90 24.74 -29.96
C THR A 29 -1.18 23.61 -29.24
N LEU A 30 0.08 23.33 -29.62
CA LEU A 30 0.88 22.32 -28.91
C LEU A 30 1.08 22.67 -27.42
N GLU A 31 1.17 23.96 -27.10
CA GLU A 31 1.30 24.44 -25.72
C GLU A 31 -0.01 24.27 -24.93
N GLU A 32 -1.17 24.46 -25.57
CA GLU A 32 -2.48 24.20 -24.95
C GLU A 32 -2.67 22.71 -24.62
N VAL A 33 -2.18 21.82 -25.49
CA VAL A 33 -2.24 20.36 -25.26
C VAL A 33 -1.25 19.91 -24.19
N ARG A 34 -0.08 20.56 -24.12
CA ARG A 34 0.96 20.27 -23.11
C ARG A 34 0.68 20.94 -21.76
N ALA A 35 -0.31 21.83 -21.69
CA ALA A 35 -0.65 22.52 -20.46
C ALA A 35 -0.92 21.49 -19.34
N PRO A 36 -0.25 21.62 -18.18
CA PRO A 36 -0.38 20.63 -17.12
C PRO A 36 -1.81 20.63 -16.58
N SER A 37 -2.52 19.50 -16.73
CA SER A 37 -3.81 19.31 -16.10
C SER A 37 -3.62 18.92 -14.62
N GLY A 38 -4.43 19.52 -13.74
CA GLY A 38 -4.39 19.26 -12.30
C GLY A 38 -5.00 17.92 -11.90
N ASP A 39 -5.28 17.03 -12.86
CA ASP A 39 -6.12 15.83 -12.69
C ASP A 39 -5.54 14.85 -11.67
N TRP A 40 -4.21 14.78 -11.56
CA TRP A 40 -3.54 13.91 -10.58
C TRP A 40 -3.95 14.22 -9.14
N LYS A 41 -4.22 15.51 -8.82
CA LYS A 41 -4.70 15.91 -7.49
C LYS A 41 -6.09 15.37 -7.22
N ARG A 42 -6.94 15.38 -8.24
CA ARG A 42 -8.28 14.81 -8.16
C ARG A 42 -8.23 13.30 -7.99
N CYS A 43 -7.41 12.61 -8.78
CA CYS A 43 -7.21 11.17 -8.62
C CYS A 43 -6.77 10.80 -7.20
N ILE A 44 -5.83 11.53 -6.61
CA ILE A 44 -5.40 11.27 -5.22
C ILE A 44 -6.54 11.54 -4.23
N GLY A 45 -7.28 12.63 -4.40
CA GLY A 45 -8.43 12.96 -3.53
C GLY A 45 -9.50 11.87 -3.56
N ASP A 46 -9.90 11.44 -4.76
CA ASP A 46 -10.92 10.41 -4.95
C ASP A 46 -10.48 9.06 -4.35
N ASN A 47 -9.21 8.67 -4.54
CA ASN A 47 -8.65 7.46 -3.94
C ASN A 47 -8.61 7.51 -2.41
N ALA A 48 -8.24 8.66 -1.83
CA ALA A 48 -8.20 8.84 -0.38
C ALA A 48 -9.61 8.71 0.24
N ILE A 49 -10.64 9.24 -0.43
CA ILE A 49 -12.03 9.13 0.02
C ILE A 49 -12.49 7.66 -0.02
N LEU A 50 -12.22 6.94 -1.10
CA LEU A 50 -12.58 5.52 -1.21
C LEU A 50 -11.89 4.67 -0.15
N MET A 51 -10.61 4.95 0.12
CA MET A 51 -9.85 4.27 1.16
C MET A 51 -10.44 4.54 2.55
N ALA A 52 -10.80 5.79 2.85
CA ALA A 52 -11.43 6.15 4.13
C ALA A 52 -12.77 5.45 4.33
N LEU A 53 -13.59 5.35 3.27
CA LEU A 53 -14.87 4.64 3.32
C LEU A 53 -14.69 3.14 3.55
N MET A 54 -13.67 2.52 2.95
CA MET A 54 -13.34 1.11 3.17
C MET A 54 -12.96 0.85 4.63
N PHE A 55 -12.06 1.66 5.21
CA PHE A 55 -11.68 1.54 6.62
C PHE A 55 -12.85 1.76 7.57
N LEU A 56 -13.74 2.71 7.26
CA LEU A 56 -14.96 2.92 8.02
C LEU A 56 -15.88 1.69 7.98
N GLY A 57 -16.07 1.08 6.80
CA GLY A 57 -16.86 -0.14 6.65
C GLY A 57 -16.33 -1.32 7.45
N VAL A 58 -15.02 -1.57 7.39
CA VAL A 58 -14.37 -2.63 8.19
C VAL A 58 -14.50 -2.35 9.69
N SER A 59 -14.36 -1.09 10.10
CA SER A 59 -14.51 -0.69 11.51
C SER A 59 -15.92 -1.02 12.03
N VAL A 60 -16.97 -0.67 11.26
CA VAL A 60 -18.36 -0.98 11.65
C VAL A 60 -18.59 -2.48 11.81
N ILE A 61 -18.03 -3.31 10.92
CA ILE A 61 -18.12 -4.77 11.04
C ILE A 61 -17.34 -5.26 12.27
N GLY A 62 -16.12 -4.76 12.49
CA GLY A 62 -15.28 -5.12 13.64
C GLY A 62 -15.90 -4.73 14.99
N PHE A 63 -16.65 -3.64 15.05
CA PHE A 63 -17.38 -3.23 16.26
C PHE A 63 -18.72 -3.95 16.46
N ALA A 64 -19.25 -4.63 15.45
CA ALA A 64 -20.56 -5.28 15.52
C ALA A 64 -20.56 -6.58 16.35
N ASP A 65 -19.43 -7.28 16.44
CA ASP A 65 -19.30 -8.49 17.27
C ASP A 65 -17.99 -8.49 18.07
N PRO A 66 -17.93 -7.77 19.20
CA PRO A 66 -16.77 -7.76 20.08
C PRO A 66 -16.65 -9.03 20.95
N GLN A 67 -17.57 -9.99 20.86
CA GLN A 67 -17.61 -11.16 21.76
C GLN A 67 -17.07 -12.44 21.11
N TYR A 68 -16.92 -12.48 19.78
CA TYR A 68 -16.35 -13.62 19.08
C TYR A 68 -14.82 -13.54 18.96
N GLU A 69 -14.11 -13.41 20.07
CA GLU A 69 -12.68 -13.70 20.10
C GLU A 69 -12.49 -15.19 20.40
N PRO A 70 -12.02 -16.01 19.43
CA PRO A 70 -11.79 -17.42 19.71
C PRO A 70 -10.68 -17.54 20.76
N LYS A 71 -10.88 -18.42 21.74
CA LYS A 71 -9.90 -18.70 22.82
C LYS A 71 -8.47 -18.94 22.31
N THR A 72 -8.32 -19.38 21.07
CA THR A 72 -7.04 -19.67 20.41
C THR A 72 -6.23 -18.41 20.06
N VAL A 73 -6.81 -17.22 20.15
CA VAL A 73 -6.10 -15.95 19.86
C VAL A 73 -5.61 -15.29 21.15
N THR A 74 -5.97 -15.83 22.32
CA THR A 74 -5.43 -15.38 23.60
C THR A 74 -3.91 -15.57 23.66
N ASN A 75 -3.21 -14.61 24.27
CA ASN A 75 -1.74 -14.64 24.35
C ASN A 75 -1.22 -15.95 24.97
N GLU A 76 -1.87 -16.45 26.02
CA GLU A 76 -1.50 -17.71 26.68
C GLU A 76 -1.60 -18.91 25.74
N TRP A 77 -2.66 -18.99 24.92
CA TRP A 77 -2.83 -20.08 23.96
C TRP A 77 -1.84 -19.97 22.81
N VAL A 78 -1.57 -18.75 22.33
CA VAL A 78 -0.56 -18.50 21.28
C VAL A 78 0.83 -18.89 21.77
N ASP A 79 1.18 -18.57 23.01
CA ASP A 79 2.46 -18.94 23.62
C ASP A 79 2.58 -20.47 23.76
N ALA A 80 1.56 -21.13 24.31
CA ALA A 80 1.53 -22.59 24.45
C ALA A 80 1.59 -23.30 23.09
N GLN A 81 0.88 -22.78 22.08
CA GLN A 81 0.91 -23.30 20.72
C GLN A 81 2.30 -23.10 20.09
N THR A 82 2.93 -21.95 20.31
CA THR A 82 4.28 -21.65 19.80
C THR A 82 5.31 -22.58 20.42
N GLU A 83 5.24 -22.81 21.73
CA GLU A 83 6.10 -23.78 22.42
C GLU A 83 5.91 -25.20 21.87
N TYR A 84 4.65 -25.63 21.69
CA TYR A 84 4.35 -26.92 21.08
C TYR A 84 4.96 -27.07 19.68
N LEU A 85 4.86 -26.04 18.84
CA LEU A 85 5.43 -26.05 17.48
C LEU A 85 6.96 -26.13 17.48
N ILE A 86 7.61 -25.44 18.42
CA ILE A 86 9.07 -25.47 18.61
C ILE A 86 9.50 -26.86 19.09
N LYS A 87 8.85 -27.42 20.12
CA LYS A 87 9.13 -28.77 20.62
C LYS A 87 8.99 -29.83 19.52
N ARG A 88 7.98 -29.69 18.67
CA ARG A 88 7.73 -30.58 17.54
C ARG A 88 8.63 -30.30 16.31
N ARG A 89 9.48 -29.27 16.37
CA ARG A 89 10.38 -28.84 15.29
C ARG A 89 9.65 -28.62 13.96
N VAL A 90 8.49 -27.95 14.01
CA VAL A 90 7.69 -27.68 12.82
C VAL A 90 8.40 -26.68 11.91
N GLN A 91 8.58 -27.04 10.64
CA GLN A 91 9.30 -26.24 9.64
C GLN A 91 10.74 -25.87 10.06
N PRO A 92 11.63 -26.88 10.19
CA PRO A 92 12.96 -26.68 10.76
C PRO A 92 13.98 -26.01 9.83
N VAL A 93 13.65 -25.79 8.55
CA VAL A 93 14.54 -25.14 7.58
C VAL A 93 14.24 -23.64 7.51
N ASP A 94 13.02 -23.27 7.12
CA ASP A 94 12.65 -21.87 6.84
C ASP A 94 11.54 -21.30 7.75
N GLY A 95 11.12 -22.04 8.78
CA GLY A 95 9.98 -21.66 9.62
C GLY A 95 10.30 -21.52 11.11
N ILE A 96 9.25 -21.56 11.93
CA ILE A 96 9.30 -21.17 13.34
C ILE A 96 10.37 -21.92 14.16
N ALA A 97 10.57 -23.21 13.85
CA ALA A 97 11.55 -24.04 14.53
C ALA A 97 12.99 -23.72 14.13
N SER A 98 13.24 -23.16 12.95
CA SER A 98 14.58 -22.78 12.49
C SER A 98 15.05 -21.47 13.13
N TRP A 99 14.11 -20.62 13.52
CA TRP A 99 14.36 -19.33 14.17
C TRP A 99 14.66 -19.47 15.67
N TYR A 100 14.35 -20.61 16.27
CA TYR A 100 14.61 -20.89 17.68
C TYR A 100 16.01 -21.50 17.87
N ASP A 101 16.74 -21.00 18.87
CA ASP A 101 17.99 -21.57 19.35
C ASP A 101 17.69 -22.45 20.57
N TYR A 102 17.76 -23.77 20.35
CA TYR A 102 17.43 -24.80 21.34
C TYR A 102 18.51 -24.97 22.41
N GLU A 103 19.75 -24.54 22.16
CA GLU A 103 20.83 -24.65 23.16
C GLU A 103 20.68 -23.57 24.23
N ASN A 104 20.24 -22.39 23.80
CA ASN A 104 20.12 -21.21 24.66
C ASN A 104 18.66 -20.86 25.02
N ASN A 105 17.71 -21.73 24.68
CA ASN A 105 16.27 -21.57 24.87
C ASN A 105 15.77 -20.15 24.54
N LYS A 106 16.16 -19.63 23.37
CA LYS A 106 15.84 -18.26 22.94
C LYS A 106 15.67 -18.17 21.43
N PHE A 107 14.86 -17.23 20.97
CA PHE A 107 14.81 -16.92 19.55
C PHE A 107 16.10 -16.24 19.09
N LYS A 108 16.52 -16.52 17.86
CA LYS A 108 17.70 -15.91 17.23
C LYS A 108 17.47 -14.40 17.02
N PRO A 109 18.51 -13.55 17.18
CA PRO A 109 18.38 -12.10 17.15
C PRO A 109 17.89 -11.54 15.81
N THR A 110 18.13 -12.24 14.69
CA THR A 110 17.63 -11.83 13.36
C THR A 110 16.10 -11.76 13.30
N TRP A 111 15.40 -12.45 14.20
CA TRP A 111 13.94 -12.54 14.24
C TRP A 111 13.28 -11.71 15.34
N SER A 112 14.05 -10.94 16.12
CA SER A 112 13.54 -10.17 17.26
C SER A 112 12.63 -9.00 16.87
N ILE A 113 12.49 -8.70 15.59
CA ILE A 113 11.59 -7.66 15.05
C ILE A 113 10.11 -8.07 15.11
N PHE A 114 9.81 -9.38 15.20
CA PHE A 114 8.44 -9.90 15.22
C PHE A 114 8.07 -10.58 16.54
N THR A 115 9.05 -10.88 17.42
CA THR A 115 8.80 -11.46 18.74
C THR A 115 8.71 -10.38 19.80
N THR A 116 7.65 -10.35 20.59
CA THR A 116 7.54 -9.42 21.72
C THR A 116 8.49 -9.81 22.86
N LYS A 117 8.89 -8.84 23.70
CA LYS A 117 9.70 -9.14 24.90
C LYS A 117 8.95 -10.03 25.91
N GLU A 118 7.63 -10.09 25.83
CA GLU A 118 6.78 -10.90 26.70
C GLU A 118 6.71 -12.36 26.24
N THR A 119 6.51 -12.61 24.95
CA THR A 119 6.53 -13.97 24.34
C THR A 119 7.88 -14.66 24.54
N SER A 120 9.00 -13.92 24.43
CA SER A 120 10.33 -14.49 24.70
C SER A 120 10.58 -14.81 26.18
N LYS A 121 9.88 -14.15 27.11
CA LYS A 121 9.95 -14.44 28.55
C LYS A 121 9.06 -15.63 28.93
N SER A 122 7.86 -15.75 28.35
CA SER A 122 6.93 -16.85 28.62
C SER A 122 7.47 -18.20 28.15
N VAL A 123 8.11 -18.25 26.98
CA VAL A 123 8.75 -19.48 26.49
C VAL A 123 9.88 -19.94 27.43
N LYS A 124 10.66 -19.01 28.01
CA LYS A 124 11.72 -19.35 28.97
C LYS A 124 11.18 -19.91 30.28
N THR A 125 10.12 -19.31 30.81
CA THR A 125 9.54 -19.75 32.10
C THR A 125 8.80 -21.09 31.99
N LEU A 126 8.37 -21.50 30.80
CA LEU A 126 7.77 -22.82 30.56
C LEU A 126 8.83 -23.91 30.37
N SER A 127 9.94 -23.61 29.67
CA SER A 127 11.07 -24.56 29.55
C SER A 127 11.80 -24.80 30.88
N GLU A 128 11.79 -23.86 31.83
CA GLU A 128 12.37 -24.03 33.17
C GLU A 128 11.44 -24.81 34.13
N LYS A 129 10.18 -25.04 33.75
CA LYS A 129 9.20 -25.81 34.54
C LYS A 129 9.17 -27.31 34.21
N GLU A 130 9.89 -27.75 33.17
CA GLU A 130 10.15 -29.16 32.84
C GLU A 130 11.52 -29.61 33.40
#